data_AF-A0A640S795-F1
#
_entry.id   AF-A0A640S795-F1
#
_cell.length_a   1.000
_cell.length_b   1.000
_cell.length_c   1.000
_cell.angle_alpha   90.00
_cell.angle_beta   90.00
_cell.angle_gamma   90.00
#
_symmetry.space_group_name_H-M   'P 1'
#
loop_
_entity.id
_entity.type
_entity.pdbx_description
1 polymer ?
#
loop_
_entity_poly.entity_id
_entity_poly.type
_entity_poly.pdbx_seq_one_letter_code
_entity_poly.pdbx_strand_id
1 'polypeptide(L)' 'MASIGLTIPAVALATVWLPVPLVLGLGASHMVLLALTVIVGTLTVIPGRATPLQGGVHLALLAAYIVLAVSP' A
#
# COMPACT_ATOMS: atom_id res chain seq x y z
N MET A 1 -10.45 -2.45 -10.27
CA MET A 1 -10.69 -3.23 -9.04
C MET A 1 -9.42 -3.98 -8.66
N ALA A 2 -8.98 -3.87 -7.40
CA ALA A 2 -8.09 -4.80 -6.67
C ALA A 2 -6.81 -5.35 -7.35
N SER A 3 -6.23 -4.68 -8.35
CA SER A 3 -5.12 -5.29 -9.11
C SER A 3 -3.80 -5.32 -8.35
N ILE A 4 -3.45 -4.36 -7.48
CA ILE A 4 -2.14 -4.34 -6.77
C ILE A 4 -1.82 -5.67 -6.07
N GLY A 5 -2.80 -6.30 -5.42
CA GLY A 5 -2.62 -7.60 -4.75
C GLY A 5 -2.34 -8.76 -5.71
N LEU A 6 -2.67 -8.61 -7.00
CA LEU A 6 -2.35 -9.55 -8.07
C LEU A 6 -1.13 -9.10 -8.89
N THR A 7 -0.96 -7.79 -9.13
CA THR A 7 0.10 -7.23 -9.99
C THR A 7 1.48 -7.46 -9.39
N ILE A 8 1.66 -7.28 -8.08
CA ILE A 8 2.95 -7.54 -7.43
C ILE A 8 3.31 -9.03 -7.54
N PRO A 9 2.44 -10.00 -7.16
CA PRO A 9 2.69 -11.42 -7.41
C PRO A 9 2.88 -11.78 -8.87
N ALA A 10 2.10 -11.20 -9.78
CA ALA A 10 2.20 -11.49 -11.22
C ALA A 10 3.55 -11.04 -11.79
N VAL A 11 4.02 -9.84 -11.42
CA VAL A 11 5.35 -9.36 -11.83
C VAL A 11 6.45 -10.17 -11.16
N ALA A 12 6.32 -10.53 -9.88
CA ALA A 12 7.27 -11.40 -9.18
C ALA A 12 7.38 -12.79 -9.84
N LEU A 13 6.25 -13.36 -10.28
CA LEU A 13 6.24 -14.59 -11.08
C LEU A 13 6.86 -14.37 -12.46
N ALA A 14 6.54 -13.28 -13.15
CA ALA A 14 7.09 -12.98 -14.48
C ALA A 14 8.63 -12.87 -14.44
N THR A 15 9.21 -12.32 -13.36
CA THR A 15 10.67 -12.24 -13.18
C THR A 15 11.36 -13.58 -12.98
N VAL A 16 10.63 -14.69 -12.84
CA VAL A 16 11.22 -16.04 -12.91
C VAL A 16 11.76 -16.34 -14.32
N TRP A 17 11.11 -15.80 -15.36
CA TRP A 17 11.50 -16.00 -16.76
C TRP A 17 12.20 -14.79 -17.38
N LEU A 18 11.98 -13.59 -16.83
CA LEU A 18 12.61 -12.36 -17.30
C LEU A 18 13.91 -12.08 -16.53
N PRO A 19 15.06 -11.90 -17.21
CA PRO A 19 16.35 -11.62 -16.57
C PRO A 19 16.47 -10.15 -16.13
N VAL A 20 15.50 -9.67 -15.35
CA VAL A 20 15.42 -8.30 -14.85
C VAL A 20 15.41 -8.34 -13.32
N PRO A 21 16.21 -7.51 -12.62
CA PRO A 21 16.19 -7.45 -11.17
C PRO A 21 14.81 -6.99 -10.67
N LEU A 22 14.18 -7.81 -9.82
CA LEU A 22 12.91 -7.46 -9.21
C LEU A 22 13.14 -6.43 -8.10
N VAL A 23 12.79 -5.18 -8.40
CA VAL A 23 12.73 -4.10 -7.42
C VAL A 23 11.27 -3.68 -7.30
N LEU A 24 10.68 -3.85 -6.12
CA LEU A 24 9.27 -3.51 -5.88
C LEU A 24 8.99 -2.00 -5.88
N GLY A 25 10.03 -1.17 -5.99
CA GLY A 25 9.92 0.27 -6.17
C GLY A 25 9.55 1.06 -4.91
N LEU A 26 9.57 0.43 -3.73
CA LEU A 26 9.19 1.05 -2.45
C LEU A 26 10.38 1.09 -1.49
N GLY A 27 10.72 2.29 -1.02
CA GLY A 27 11.67 2.47 0.09
C GLY A 27 11.07 2.07 1.45
N ALA A 28 11.90 2.03 2.50
CA ALA A 28 11.48 1.57 3.83
C ALA A 28 10.25 2.30 4.38
N SER A 29 10.23 3.64 4.33
CA SER A 29 9.10 4.45 4.84
C SER A 29 7.80 4.19 4.08
N HIS A 30 7.88 4.04 2.75
CA HIS A 30 6.73 3.72 1.91
C HIS A 30 6.21 2.29 2.17
N MET A 31 7.10 1.36 2.51
CA MET A 31 6.72 0.00 2.92
C MET A 31 5.95 0.00 4.24
N VAL A 32 6.39 0.81 5.21
CA VAL A 32 5.69 0.98 6.49
C VAL A 32 4.30 1.58 6.27
N LEU A 33 4.19 2.62 5.43
CA LEU A 33 2.90 3.23 5.10
C LEU A 33 1.96 2.26 4.38
N LEU A 34 2.48 1.41 3.48
CA LEU A 34 1.70 0.35 2.84
C LEU A 34 1.16 -0.65 3.89
N ALA A 35 2.01 -1.10 4.81
CA ALA A 35 1.61 -2.03 5.87
C ALA A 35 0.53 -1.40 6.77
N LEU A 36 0.72 -0.15 7.20
CA LEU A 36 -0.27 0.59 7.98
C LEU A 36 -1.59 0.74 7.22
N THR A 37 -1.55 1.05 5.93
CA THR A 37 -2.75 1.17 5.09
C THR A 37 -3.53 -0.15 5.04
N VAL A 38 -2.84 -1.28 4.86
CA VAL A 38 -3.48 -2.60 4.85
C VAL A 38 -4.11 -2.91 6.21
N ILE A 39 -3.37 -2.69 7.31
CA ILE A 39 -3.86 -2.96 8.66
C ILE A 39 -5.08 -2.10 9.00
N VAL A 40 -4.97 -0.77 8.82
CA VAL A 40 -6.08 0.17 9.10
C VAL A 40 -7.26 -0.10 8.17
N GLY A 41 -7.02 -0.37 6.89
CA GLY A 41 -8.06 -0.78 5.93
C GLY A 41 -8.81 -2.02 6.40
N THR A 42 -8.09 -3.05 6.82
CA THR A 42 -8.67 -4.29 7.35
C THR A 42 -9.52 -4.02 8.58
N LEU A 43 -9.00 -3.27 9.55
CA LEU A 43 -9.68 -2.98 10.82
C LEU A 43 -10.90 -2.04 10.66
N THR A 44 -10.95 -1.24 9.59
CA THR A 44 -12.06 -0.30 9.34
C THR A 44 -13.12 -0.87 8.40
N VAL A 45 -12.71 -1.59 7.35
CA VAL A 45 -13.63 -2.07 6.29
C VAL A 45 -14.29 -3.39 6.67
N ILE A 46 -13.54 -4.37 7.19
CA ILE A 46 -14.09 -5.72 7.51
C ILE A 46 -15.23 -5.64 8.53
N PRO A 47 -15.14 -4.85 9.62
CA PRO A 47 -16.23 -4.76 10.59
C PRO A 47 -17.47 -4.00 10.07
N GLY A 48 -17.42 -3.36 8.90
CA GLY A 48 -18.57 -2.69 8.28
C GLY A 48 -19.06 -1.40 8.96
N ARG A 49 -18.26 -0.80 9.86
CA ARG A 49 -18.65 0.37 10.67
C ARG A 49 -17.69 1.54 10.51
N ALA A 50 -17.58 2.05 9.28
CA ALA A 50 -16.78 3.21 8.93
C ALA A 50 -17.35 4.50 9.53
N THR A 51 -16.59 5.17 10.42
CA THR A 51 -16.95 6.48 10.99
C THR A 51 -16.11 7.60 10.36
N PRO A 52 -16.54 8.88 10.45
CA PRO A 52 -15.74 10.01 9.98
C PRO A 52 -14.34 10.06 10.61
N LEU A 53 -14.19 9.65 11.87
CA LEU A 53 -12.89 9.57 12.53
C LEU A 53 -11.97 8.53 11.86
N GLN A 54 -12.51 7.36 11.49
CA GLN A 54 -11.74 6.36 10.74
C GLN A 54 -11.37 6.85 9.33
N GLY A 55 -12.28 7.58 8.67
CA GLY A 55 -11.96 8.29 7.42
C GLY A 55 -10.81 9.28 7.57
N GLY A 56 -10.78 10.03 8.68
CA GLY A 56 -9.67 10.92 9.03
C GLY A 56 -8.32 10.20 9.15
N VAL A 57 -8.30 9.00 9.74
CA VAL A 57 -7.07 8.17 9.82
C VAL A 57 -6.57 7.78 8.42
N HIS A 58 -7.47 7.37 7.53
CA HIS A 58 -7.11 7.06 6.14
C HIS A 58 -6.54 8.27 5.39
N LEU A 59 -7.17 9.43 5.55
CA LEU A 59 -6.69 10.68 4.95
C LEU A 59 -5.33 11.11 5.52
N ALA A 60 -5.08 10.89 6.81
CA ALA A 60 -3.78 11.17 7.42
C ALA A 60 -2.68 10.25 6.87
N LEU A 61 -2.95 8.95 6.70
CA LEU A 61 -2.03 8.02 6.06
C LEU A 61 -1.73 8.42 4.61
N LEU A 62 -2.76 8.83 3.85
CA LEU A 62 -2.60 9.32 2.49
C LEU A 62 -1.76 10.61 2.45
N ALA A 63 -1.98 11.55 3.37
CA ALA A 63 -1.20 12.77 3.47
C ALA A 63 0.27 12.47 3.79
N ALA A 64 0.54 11.56 4.72
CA ALA A 64 1.90 11.12 5.03
C ALA A 64 2.59 10.48 3.81
N TYR A 65 1.87 9.65 3.06
CA TYR A 65 2.37 9.08 1.80
C TYR A 65 2.73 10.18 0.79
N ILE A 66 1.86 11.17 0.57
CA ILE A 66 2.12 12.25 -0.39
C ILE A 66 3.36 13.06 0.02
N VAL A 67 3.49 13.39 1.30
CA VAL A 67 4.65 14.13 1.81
C VAL A 67 5.95 13.37 1.53
N LEU A 68 6.00 12.08 1.90
CA LEU A 68 7.20 11.26 1.70
C LEU A 68 7.45 10.90 0.23
N ALA A 69 6.41 10.83 -0.59
CA ALA A 69 6.56 10.56 -2.02
C ALA A 69 7.11 11.78 -2.77
N VAL A 70 6.72 12.99 -2.37
CA VAL A 70 7.19 14.25 -2.98
C VAL A 70 8.56 14.67 -2.43
N SER A 71 8.83 14.42 -1.14
CA SER A 71 10.10 14.73 -0.47
C SER A 71 10.62 13.48 0.26
N PRO A 72 11.30 12.56 -0.46
CA PRO A 72 11.72 11.27 0.05
C PRO A 72 12.81 11.33 1.13
#